data_AF-A0A453H1W4-F1
#
_entry.id   AF-A0A453H1W4-F1
#
_cell.length_a   1.000
_cell.length_b   1.000
_cell.length_c   1.000
_cell.angle_alpha   90.00
_cell.angle_beta   90.00
_cell.angle_gamma   90.00
#
_symmetry.space_group_name_H-M   'P 1'
#
loop_
_entity.id
_entity.type
_entity.pdbx_description
1 polymer ?
#
loop_
_entity_poly.entity_id
_entity_poly.type
_entity_poly.pdbx_seq_one_letter_code
_entity_poly.pdbx_strand_id
1 'polypeptide(L)'
;MQNLRAAAGDGPAAGIKFSTVNTMAVLAQSDPPSAGAFRPEAAAQLQGILGFLSRTGAPFMVNPYPYFAYQSDPRPDTLAFCLFHPNAGRLDAGSKITYTNMFDAQVDAVKSALGRAGYGAVDIVVAETGWPTRGDPTEQGATVDNARAYVSNLVAHLRSGAGTPLMPGKPVDTYLFALYDEDLKPGPASERAFGLYHTDLTMAYDAGLTSSSPGSGGGSTATTPTTTPSKGSGWCVASAGATDAQLQTDLDYACSQVGVDCGAIQPGGACFQPNTVRAHAAYAMNQLYQAAGSHPWNCDFRQSATLTSTNPRRLLSLRCSIHFT
;
A
#
# COMPACT_ATOMS: atom_id res chain seq x y z
N MET A 1 6.42 -31.34 -10.87
CA MET A 1 6.75 -31.18 -9.44
C MET A 1 7.48 -32.40 -8.86
N GLN A 2 6.92 -33.61 -8.92
CA GLN A 2 7.56 -34.83 -8.38
C GLN A 2 8.97 -35.10 -8.96
N ASN A 3 9.11 -35.06 -10.29
CA ASN A 3 10.42 -35.26 -10.94
C ASN A 3 11.46 -34.21 -10.51
N LEU A 4 11.04 -32.96 -10.32
CA LEU A 4 11.94 -31.88 -9.85
C LEU A 4 12.38 -32.12 -8.40
N ARG A 5 11.46 -32.52 -7.51
CA ARG A 5 11.80 -32.87 -6.12
C ARG A 5 12.73 -34.09 -6.05
N ALA A 6 12.51 -35.09 -6.89
CA ALA A 6 13.37 -36.26 -6.98
C ALA A 6 14.78 -35.89 -7.46
N ALA A 7 14.87 -35.04 -8.49
CA ALA A 7 16.15 -34.54 -8.99
C ALA A 7 16.92 -33.69 -7.95
N ALA A 8 16.21 -32.91 -7.13
CA ALA A 8 16.84 -32.14 -6.04
C ALA A 8 17.46 -33.05 -4.96
N GLY A 9 16.93 -34.26 -4.79
CA GLY A 9 17.41 -35.25 -3.82
C GLY A 9 17.46 -34.69 -2.39
N ASP A 10 18.34 -35.26 -1.56
CA ASP A 10 18.59 -34.78 -0.19
C ASP A 10 19.96 -34.07 -0.08
N GLY A 11 20.47 -33.60 -1.22
CA GLY A 11 21.74 -32.88 -1.33
C GLY A 11 21.59 -31.37 -1.09
N PRO A 12 22.51 -30.54 -1.63
CA PRO A 12 22.49 -29.08 -1.44
C PRO A 12 21.18 -28.38 -1.84
N ALA A 13 20.39 -29.00 -2.73
CA ALA A 13 19.10 -28.48 -3.19
C ALA A 13 17.90 -28.92 -2.32
N ALA A 14 18.11 -29.69 -1.24
CA ALA A 14 17.02 -30.22 -0.40
C ALA A 14 16.13 -29.13 0.24
N GLY A 15 16.67 -27.92 0.42
CA GLY A 15 15.94 -26.77 0.93
C GLY A 15 14.99 -26.12 -0.09
N ILE A 16 15.14 -26.41 -1.39
CA ILE A 16 14.32 -25.78 -2.44
C ILE A 16 12.92 -26.39 -2.44
N LYS A 17 11.91 -25.53 -2.31
CA LYS A 17 10.50 -25.93 -2.37
C LYS A 17 9.99 -25.86 -3.80
N PHE A 18 9.18 -26.84 -4.19
CA PHE A 18 8.57 -26.90 -5.53
C PHE A 18 7.07 -26.69 -5.42
N SER A 19 6.55 -25.69 -6.13
CA SER A 19 5.13 -25.36 -6.16
C SER A 19 4.65 -25.09 -7.60
N THR A 20 3.42 -24.60 -7.73
CA THR A 20 2.81 -24.07 -8.94
C THR A 20 2.02 -22.81 -8.60
N VAL A 21 2.02 -21.83 -9.50
CA VAL A 21 1.30 -20.57 -9.32
C VAL A 21 -0.12 -20.69 -9.85
N ASN A 22 -1.07 -20.13 -9.12
CA ASN A 22 -2.49 -20.12 -9.48
C ASN A 22 -3.02 -18.69 -9.52
N THR A 23 -3.98 -18.40 -10.40
CA THR A 23 -4.74 -17.17 -10.32
C THR A 23 -5.91 -17.34 -9.33
N MET A 24 -6.52 -16.24 -8.90
CA MET A 24 -7.74 -16.28 -8.07
C MET A 24 -8.92 -17.00 -8.77
N ALA A 25 -8.88 -17.18 -10.09
CA ALA A 25 -9.91 -17.89 -10.84
C ALA A 25 -10.02 -19.39 -10.48
N VAL A 26 -9.03 -19.93 -9.75
CA VAL A 26 -9.09 -21.29 -9.19
C VAL A 26 -10.23 -21.44 -8.17
N LEU A 27 -10.72 -20.34 -7.60
CA LEU A 27 -11.83 -20.31 -6.67
C LEU A 27 -13.18 -20.19 -7.41
N ALA A 28 -14.17 -20.96 -6.94
CA ALA A 28 -15.56 -20.83 -7.36
C ALA A 28 -16.28 -19.72 -6.58
N GLN A 29 -15.89 -19.56 -5.32
CA GLN A 29 -16.41 -18.58 -4.38
C GLN A 29 -15.23 -17.97 -3.61
N SER A 30 -15.22 -16.65 -3.47
CA SER A 30 -14.21 -15.92 -2.69
C SER A 30 -14.78 -14.77 -1.86
N ASP A 31 -16.08 -14.50 -1.97
CA ASP A 31 -16.79 -13.47 -1.19
C ASP A 31 -18.08 -14.07 -0.60
N PRO A 32 -18.28 -14.05 0.72
CA PRO A 32 -17.30 -13.63 1.73
C PRO A 32 -16.09 -14.60 1.80
N PRO A 33 -14.94 -14.19 2.37
CA PRO A 33 -13.74 -15.01 2.44
C PRO A 33 -13.95 -16.41 3.07
N SER A 34 -14.78 -16.52 4.11
CA SER A 34 -15.12 -17.81 4.74
C SER A 34 -15.82 -18.80 3.81
N ALA A 35 -16.45 -18.31 2.73
CA ALA A 35 -17.08 -19.14 1.72
C ALA A 35 -16.09 -19.66 0.67
N GLY A 36 -14.80 -19.29 0.79
CA GLY A 36 -13.71 -19.75 -0.06
C GLY A 36 -13.78 -21.24 -0.39
N ALA A 37 -13.83 -21.54 -1.69
CA ALA A 37 -13.87 -22.91 -2.21
C ALA A 37 -13.25 -22.98 -3.60
N PHE A 38 -12.44 -24.02 -3.85
CA PHE A 38 -11.96 -24.31 -5.19
C PHE A 38 -13.11 -24.67 -6.12
N ARG A 39 -12.97 -24.29 -7.40
CA ARG A 39 -13.86 -24.77 -8.46
C ARG A 39 -13.86 -26.29 -8.50
N PRO A 40 -15.03 -26.97 -8.64
CA PRO A 40 -15.07 -28.43 -8.75
C PRO A 40 -14.14 -28.98 -9.83
N GLU A 41 -14.10 -28.32 -10.98
CA GLU A 41 -13.26 -28.65 -12.13
C GLU A 41 -11.77 -28.35 -11.95
N ALA A 42 -11.37 -27.63 -10.89
CA ALA A 42 -9.97 -27.41 -10.51
C ALA A 42 -9.58 -28.29 -9.31
N ALA A 43 -10.53 -28.59 -8.42
CA ALA A 43 -10.31 -29.35 -7.20
C ALA A 43 -9.75 -30.76 -7.49
N ALA A 44 -10.22 -31.41 -8.55
CA ALA A 44 -9.76 -32.75 -8.93
C ALA A 44 -8.25 -32.77 -9.30
N GLN A 45 -7.79 -31.77 -10.04
CA GLN A 45 -6.41 -31.59 -10.46
C GLN A 45 -5.55 -31.11 -9.28
N LEU A 46 -6.11 -30.23 -8.46
CA LEU A 46 -5.44 -29.70 -7.28
C LEU A 46 -5.23 -30.76 -6.20
N GLN A 47 -6.07 -31.78 -6.07
CA GLN A 47 -5.93 -32.78 -5.01
C GLN A 47 -4.53 -33.41 -4.97
N GLY A 48 -3.99 -33.80 -6.12
CA GLY A 48 -2.62 -34.35 -6.22
C GLY A 48 -1.54 -33.32 -5.89
N ILE A 49 -1.75 -32.06 -6.31
CA ILE A 49 -0.84 -30.94 -6.06
C ILE A 49 -0.83 -30.59 -4.57
N LEU A 50 -1.99 -30.37 -3.95
CA LEU A 50 -2.13 -30.05 -2.53
C LEU A 50 -1.57 -31.16 -1.64
N GLY A 51 -1.81 -32.43 -2.01
CA GLY A 51 -1.18 -33.57 -1.35
C GLY A 51 0.35 -33.54 -1.42
N PHE A 52 0.91 -33.17 -2.57
CA PHE A 52 2.35 -33.00 -2.72
C PHE A 52 2.88 -31.82 -1.89
N LEU A 53 2.22 -30.66 -1.94
CA LEU A 53 2.60 -29.46 -1.19
C LEU A 53 2.63 -29.74 0.32
N SER A 54 1.56 -30.35 0.83
CA SER A 54 1.44 -30.72 2.24
C SER A 54 2.54 -31.67 2.71
N ARG A 55 2.86 -32.72 1.94
CA ARG A 55 3.93 -33.68 2.33
C ARG A 55 5.35 -33.11 2.22
N THR A 56 5.55 -32.10 1.39
CA THR A 56 6.89 -31.50 1.16
C THR A 56 7.13 -30.20 1.91
N GLY A 57 6.09 -29.68 2.58
CA GLY A 57 6.10 -28.36 3.20
C GLY A 57 6.33 -27.25 2.18
N ALA A 58 5.87 -27.42 0.94
CA ALA A 58 5.90 -26.39 -0.08
C ALA A 58 4.60 -25.56 -0.03
N PRO A 59 4.65 -24.26 -0.31
CA PRO A 59 3.49 -23.39 -0.19
C PRO A 59 2.54 -23.53 -1.38
N PHE A 60 1.28 -23.19 -1.19
CA PHE A 60 0.35 -22.88 -2.28
C PHE A 60 0.63 -21.45 -2.76
N MET A 61 0.99 -21.31 -4.03
CA MET A 61 1.32 -20.00 -4.62
C MET A 61 0.13 -19.46 -5.40
N VAL A 62 -0.22 -18.18 -5.17
CA VAL A 62 -1.41 -17.55 -5.76
C VAL A 62 -1.19 -16.07 -6.10
N ASN A 63 -1.93 -15.58 -7.10
CA ASN A 63 -1.84 -14.20 -7.59
C ASN A 63 -3.15 -13.42 -7.28
N PRO A 64 -3.32 -12.90 -6.05
CA PRO A 64 -4.41 -11.99 -5.70
C PRO A 64 -4.14 -10.60 -6.29
N TYR A 65 -5.14 -10.05 -6.99
CA TYR A 65 -5.08 -8.70 -7.54
C TYR A 65 -6.32 -7.91 -7.11
N PRO A 66 -6.22 -7.08 -6.07
CA PRO A 66 -7.25 -6.12 -5.70
C PRO A 66 -7.63 -5.16 -6.82
N TYR A 67 -6.69 -4.86 -7.74
CA TYR A 67 -6.95 -4.05 -8.93
C TYR A 67 -8.08 -4.60 -9.80
N PHE A 68 -8.04 -5.89 -10.15
CA PHE A 68 -9.09 -6.50 -10.99
C PHE A 68 -10.43 -6.61 -10.28
N ALA A 69 -10.42 -6.76 -8.95
CA ALA A 69 -11.63 -6.67 -8.14
C ALA A 69 -12.26 -5.28 -8.19
N TYR A 70 -11.43 -4.21 -8.14
CA TYR A 70 -11.89 -2.84 -8.32
C TYR A 70 -12.40 -2.56 -9.74
N GLN A 71 -11.73 -3.06 -10.78
CA GLN A 71 -12.22 -2.90 -12.15
C GLN A 71 -13.63 -3.48 -12.35
N SER A 72 -13.96 -4.57 -11.64
CA SER A 72 -15.29 -5.19 -11.71
C SER A 72 -16.36 -4.42 -10.92
N ASP A 73 -15.95 -3.54 -9.99
CA ASP A 73 -16.82 -2.77 -9.12
C ASP A 73 -16.17 -1.42 -8.73
N PRO A 74 -16.20 -0.42 -9.65
CA PRO A 74 -15.38 0.78 -9.54
C PRO A 74 -15.94 1.85 -8.58
N ARG A 75 -16.65 1.45 -7.52
CA ARG A 75 -17.20 2.37 -6.52
C ARG A 75 -16.10 2.91 -5.60
N PRO A 76 -16.24 4.14 -5.06
CA PRO A 76 -15.23 4.74 -4.17
C PRO A 76 -14.92 3.93 -2.90
N ASP A 77 -15.92 3.26 -2.33
CA ASP A 77 -15.76 2.39 -1.17
C ASP A 77 -14.97 1.12 -1.51
N THR A 78 -15.16 0.55 -2.70
CA THR A 78 -14.32 -0.55 -3.20
C THR A 78 -12.90 -0.09 -3.46
N LEU A 79 -12.69 1.11 -4.01
CA LEU A 79 -11.34 1.65 -4.19
C LEU A 79 -10.62 1.79 -2.84
N ALA A 80 -11.26 2.41 -1.85
CA ALA A 80 -10.68 2.56 -0.51
C ALA A 80 -10.33 1.21 0.12
N PHE A 81 -11.21 0.22 -0.03
CA PHE A 81 -10.98 -1.15 0.43
C PHE A 81 -9.82 -1.85 -0.31
N CYS A 82 -9.66 -1.62 -1.60
CA CYS A 82 -8.55 -2.19 -2.38
C CYS A 82 -7.20 -1.51 -2.10
N LEU A 83 -7.20 -0.21 -1.78
CA LEU A 83 -5.99 0.59 -1.53
C LEU A 83 -5.57 0.64 -0.06
N PHE A 84 -6.20 -0.13 0.82
CA PHE A 84 -5.97 -0.10 2.29
C PHE A 84 -6.26 1.27 2.94
N HIS A 85 -7.06 2.12 2.30
CA HIS A 85 -7.49 3.38 2.89
C HIS A 85 -8.53 3.16 4.00
N PRO A 86 -8.72 4.12 4.92
CA PRO A 86 -9.80 4.05 5.90
C PRO A 86 -11.16 3.81 5.22
N ASN A 87 -11.87 2.80 5.68
CA ASN A 87 -13.18 2.42 5.18
C ASN A 87 -13.97 1.71 6.30
N ALA A 88 -15.26 1.46 6.07
CA ALA A 88 -16.14 0.83 7.07
C ALA A 88 -15.83 -0.66 7.33
N GLY A 89 -14.97 -1.27 6.53
CA GLY A 89 -14.76 -2.71 6.47
C GLY A 89 -15.92 -3.46 5.84
N ARG A 90 -15.71 -4.74 5.56
CA ARG A 90 -16.70 -5.67 5.03
C ARG A 90 -16.85 -6.84 5.99
N LEU A 91 -18.02 -6.98 6.57
CA LEU A 91 -18.33 -8.07 7.49
C LEU A 91 -18.55 -9.37 6.72
N ASP A 92 -17.72 -10.36 6.99
CA ASP A 92 -17.94 -11.73 6.59
C ASP A 92 -19.01 -12.36 7.49
N ALA A 93 -20.20 -12.60 6.93
CA ALA A 93 -21.32 -13.15 7.67
C ALA A 93 -21.08 -14.58 8.19
N GLY A 94 -20.20 -15.35 7.55
CA GLY A 94 -19.87 -16.72 7.96
C GLY A 94 -18.88 -16.76 9.11
N SER A 95 -17.74 -16.08 8.97
CA SER A 95 -16.68 -16.06 10.00
C SER A 95 -16.88 -15.01 11.09
N LYS A 96 -17.77 -14.03 10.88
CA LYS A 96 -17.97 -12.83 11.71
C LYS A 96 -16.74 -11.92 11.80
N ILE A 97 -15.79 -12.09 10.88
CA ILE A 97 -14.61 -11.24 10.74
C ILE A 97 -14.98 -10.04 9.87
N THR A 98 -14.58 -8.85 10.29
CA THR A 98 -14.63 -7.66 9.44
C THR A 98 -13.27 -7.48 8.76
N TYR A 99 -13.23 -7.64 7.44
CA TYR A 99 -12.05 -7.35 6.64
C TYR A 99 -12.00 -5.85 6.36
N THR A 100 -10.82 -5.24 6.46
CA THR A 100 -10.63 -3.80 6.19
C THR A 100 -9.89 -3.54 4.89
N ASN A 101 -9.38 -4.57 4.22
CA ASN A 101 -8.76 -4.45 2.90
C ASN A 101 -9.00 -5.71 2.04
N MET A 102 -8.93 -5.53 0.72
CA MET A 102 -9.19 -6.58 -0.26
C MET A 102 -8.09 -7.65 -0.31
N PHE A 103 -6.83 -7.28 -0.05
CA PHE A 103 -5.72 -8.22 -0.09
C PHE A 103 -5.92 -9.35 0.94
N ASP A 104 -6.19 -8.99 2.19
CA ASP A 104 -6.48 -9.94 3.27
C ASP A 104 -7.70 -10.80 2.93
N ALA A 105 -8.76 -10.18 2.41
CA ALA A 105 -9.97 -10.90 2.02
C ALA A 105 -9.70 -11.95 0.92
N GLN A 106 -8.90 -11.61 -0.09
CA GLN A 106 -8.53 -12.54 -1.17
C GLN A 106 -7.63 -13.67 -0.66
N VAL A 107 -6.63 -13.35 0.16
CA VAL A 107 -5.73 -14.36 0.74
C VAL A 107 -6.51 -15.31 1.68
N ASP A 108 -7.42 -14.79 2.50
CA ASP A 108 -8.21 -15.60 3.44
C ASP A 108 -9.32 -16.41 2.74
N ALA A 109 -9.77 -15.98 1.56
CA ALA A 109 -10.60 -16.82 0.69
C ALA A 109 -9.83 -18.05 0.22
N VAL A 110 -8.55 -17.90 -0.16
CA VAL A 110 -7.66 -19.03 -0.50
C VAL A 110 -7.41 -19.91 0.72
N LYS A 111 -7.17 -19.31 1.89
CA LYS A 111 -6.99 -20.05 3.15
C LYS A 111 -8.22 -20.91 3.48
N SER A 112 -9.41 -20.34 3.32
CA SER A 112 -10.68 -21.03 3.53
C SER A 112 -10.88 -22.18 2.53
N ALA A 113 -10.52 -21.97 1.26
CA ALA A 113 -10.58 -23.01 0.23
C ALA A 113 -9.63 -24.19 0.53
N LEU A 114 -8.39 -23.89 0.94
CA LEU A 114 -7.42 -24.89 1.39
C LEU A 114 -7.94 -25.67 2.59
N GLY A 115 -8.49 -24.98 3.60
CA GLY A 115 -9.10 -25.59 4.77
C GLY A 115 -10.23 -26.54 4.41
N ARG A 116 -11.16 -26.11 3.53
CA ARG A 116 -12.28 -26.91 3.04
C ARG A 116 -11.83 -28.15 2.25
N ALA A 117 -10.70 -28.07 1.55
CA ALA A 117 -10.09 -29.19 0.84
C ALA A 117 -9.29 -30.14 1.76
N GLY A 118 -9.19 -29.87 3.07
CA GLY A 118 -8.43 -30.67 4.02
C GLY A 118 -6.92 -30.33 4.09
N TYR A 119 -6.52 -29.21 3.49
CA TYR A 119 -5.12 -28.76 3.39
C TYR A 119 -4.87 -27.43 4.10
N GLY A 120 -5.62 -27.14 5.16
CA GLY A 120 -5.53 -25.87 5.90
C GLY A 120 -4.16 -25.58 6.52
N ALA A 121 -3.29 -26.58 6.69
CA ALA A 121 -1.92 -26.42 7.16
C ALA A 121 -0.92 -26.01 6.07
N VAL A 122 -1.30 -26.04 4.79
CA VAL A 122 -0.43 -25.59 3.69
C VAL A 122 -0.29 -24.07 3.76
N ASP A 123 0.96 -23.61 3.73
CA ASP A 123 1.29 -22.19 3.71
C ASP A 123 0.92 -21.53 2.38
N ILE A 124 0.68 -20.22 2.42
CA ILE A 124 0.35 -19.43 1.24
C ILE A 124 1.50 -18.49 0.96
N VAL A 125 1.87 -18.38 -0.33
CA VAL A 125 2.76 -17.35 -0.84
C VAL A 125 2.03 -16.60 -1.93
N VAL A 126 2.04 -15.27 -1.86
CA VAL A 126 1.55 -14.41 -2.94
C VAL A 126 2.65 -14.28 -3.97
N ALA A 127 2.48 -14.92 -5.13
CA ALA A 127 3.51 -14.98 -6.16
C ALA A 127 3.51 -13.75 -7.07
N GLU A 128 2.35 -13.10 -7.24
CA GLU A 128 2.24 -11.84 -7.95
C GLU A 128 1.08 -11.01 -7.38
N THR A 129 1.33 -9.72 -7.17
CA THR A 129 0.28 -8.74 -6.91
C THR A 129 0.79 -7.34 -7.24
N GLY A 130 -0.07 -6.45 -7.69
CA GLY A 130 0.33 -5.12 -8.13
C GLY A 130 -0.84 -4.27 -8.58
N TRP A 131 -0.53 -3.06 -9.04
CA TRP A 131 -1.51 -2.11 -9.52
C TRP A 131 -0.89 -1.27 -10.65
N PRO A 132 -1.55 -1.13 -11.81
CA PRO A 132 -0.97 -0.46 -12.97
C PRO A 132 -1.01 1.07 -12.82
N THR A 133 0.04 1.73 -13.30
CA THR A 133 0.19 3.19 -13.27
C THR A 133 -0.61 3.91 -14.37
N ARG A 134 -1.03 3.17 -15.39
CA ARG A 134 -1.77 3.65 -16.56
C ARG A 134 -2.52 2.49 -17.19
N GLY A 135 -3.62 2.76 -17.88
CA GLY A 135 -4.36 1.78 -18.66
C GLY A 135 -5.18 2.44 -19.78
N ASP A 136 -5.98 1.64 -20.48
CA ASP A 136 -6.94 2.11 -21.47
C ASP A 136 -8.05 2.94 -20.79
N PRO A 137 -8.81 3.76 -21.52
CA PRO A 137 -9.89 4.58 -20.94
C PRO A 137 -10.94 3.80 -20.15
N THR A 138 -11.09 2.49 -20.42
CA THR A 138 -12.00 1.58 -19.72
C THR A 138 -11.40 0.98 -18.44
N GLU A 139 -10.10 1.12 -18.22
CA GLU A 139 -9.35 0.51 -17.12
C GLU A 139 -9.29 1.44 -15.90
N GLN A 140 -10.47 1.69 -15.31
CA GLN A 140 -10.62 2.61 -14.19
C GLN A 140 -9.65 2.30 -13.04
N GLY A 141 -9.12 3.35 -12.44
CA GLY A 141 -8.19 3.27 -11.31
C GLY A 141 -6.74 2.99 -11.68
N ALA A 142 -6.40 2.69 -12.94
CA ALA A 142 -5.02 2.59 -13.39
C ALA A 142 -4.35 3.98 -13.43
N THR A 143 -3.73 4.37 -12.32
CA THR A 143 -3.10 5.68 -12.13
C THR A 143 -1.87 5.53 -11.26
N VAL A 144 -0.89 6.41 -11.43
CA VAL A 144 0.33 6.45 -10.60
C VAL A 144 -0.02 6.59 -9.10
N ASP A 145 -1.00 7.43 -8.75
CA ASP A 145 -1.38 7.66 -7.36
C ASP A 145 -1.99 6.41 -6.71
N ASN A 146 -2.88 5.69 -7.42
CA ASN A 146 -3.43 4.43 -6.91
C ASN A 146 -2.39 3.32 -6.87
N ALA A 147 -1.47 3.26 -7.85
CA ALA A 147 -0.38 2.29 -7.85
C ALA A 147 0.56 2.49 -6.65
N ARG A 148 0.95 3.75 -6.40
CA ARG A 148 1.71 4.14 -5.22
C ARG A 148 0.98 3.79 -3.92
N ALA A 149 -0.29 4.15 -3.82
CA ALA A 149 -1.09 3.87 -2.63
C ALA A 149 -1.20 2.37 -2.36
N TYR A 150 -1.55 1.58 -3.37
CA TYR A 150 -1.68 0.13 -3.23
C TYR A 150 -0.37 -0.52 -2.76
N VAL A 151 0.72 -0.29 -3.50
CA VAL A 151 1.99 -0.97 -3.22
C VAL A 151 2.59 -0.49 -1.91
N SER A 152 2.60 0.82 -1.63
CA SER A 152 3.19 1.34 -0.39
C SER A 152 2.41 0.87 0.84
N ASN A 153 1.08 0.84 0.77
CA ASN A 153 0.25 0.36 1.88
C ASN A 153 0.33 -1.15 2.05
N LEU A 154 0.45 -1.93 0.96
CA LEU A 154 0.75 -3.35 1.04
C LEU A 154 2.09 -3.61 1.73
N VAL A 155 3.15 -2.88 1.34
CA VAL A 155 4.48 -2.97 1.99
C VAL A 155 4.38 -2.63 3.48
N ALA A 156 3.67 -1.57 3.85
CA ALA A 156 3.45 -1.19 5.25
C ALA A 156 2.67 -2.27 6.02
N HIS A 157 1.61 -2.82 5.43
CA HIS A 157 0.82 -3.91 5.99
C HIS A 157 1.68 -5.15 6.24
N LEU A 158 2.47 -5.59 5.26
CA LEU A 158 3.36 -6.75 5.39
C LEU A 158 4.44 -6.54 6.46
N ARG A 159 5.05 -5.35 6.50
CA ARG A 159 6.06 -4.98 7.51
C ARG A 159 5.50 -4.86 8.92
N SER A 160 4.20 -4.60 9.07
CA SER A 160 3.56 -4.49 10.38
C SER A 160 3.58 -5.79 11.18
N GLY A 161 3.77 -6.94 10.51
CA GLY A 161 3.73 -8.25 11.19
C GLY A 161 2.31 -8.77 11.42
N ALA A 162 1.26 -8.01 11.07
CA ALA A 162 -0.12 -8.33 11.43
C ALA A 162 -0.62 -9.66 10.85
N GLY A 163 -0.18 -10.01 9.63
CA GLY A 163 -0.76 -11.10 8.85
C GLY A 163 -2.20 -10.78 8.43
N THR A 164 -2.93 -11.81 8.01
CA THR A 164 -4.36 -11.70 7.67
C THR A 164 -5.25 -12.06 8.87
N PRO A 165 -6.55 -11.71 8.86
CA PRO A 165 -7.47 -12.10 9.93
C PRO A 165 -7.52 -13.61 10.26
N LEU A 166 -7.43 -14.51 9.25
CA LEU A 166 -7.36 -15.96 9.48
C LEU A 166 -5.93 -16.48 9.74
N MET A 167 -4.91 -15.65 9.52
CA MET A 167 -3.50 -15.99 9.77
C MET A 167 -2.80 -14.88 10.57
N PRO A 168 -3.28 -14.56 11.79
CA PRO A 168 -2.75 -13.44 12.56
C PRO A 168 -1.31 -13.68 13.01
N GLY A 169 -0.49 -12.63 12.99
CA GLY A 169 0.91 -12.67 13.42
C GLY A 169 1.88 -13.34 12.44
N LYS A 170 1.40 -13.75 11.26
CA LYS A 170 2.23 -14.32 10.19
C LYS A 170 2.08 -13.50 8.91
N PRO A 171 3.05 -12.62 8.59
CA PRO A 171 3.11 -11.99 7.27
C PRO A 171 3.10 -13.04 6.16
N VAL A 172 2.41 -12.70 5.07
CA VAL A 172 2.35 -13.55 3.87
C VAL A 172 3.50 -13.14 2.96
N ASP A 173 4.41 -14.06 2.67
CA ASP A 173 5.48 -13.80 1.69
C ASP A 173 4.84 -13.39 0.37
N THR A 174 5.23 -12.20 -0.12
CA THR A 174 4.54 -11.50 -1.21
C THR A 174 5.54 -10.93 -2.19
N TYR A 175 5.35 -11.25 -3.47
CA TYR A 175 6.14 -10.74 -4.57
C TYR A 175 5.35 -9.69 -5.34
N LEU A 176 5.92 -8.49 -5.46
CA LEU A 176 5.32 -7.39 -6.19
C LEU A 176 5.49 -7.59 -7.69
N PHE A 177 4.38 -7.47 -8.42
CA PHE A 177 4.33 -7.43 -9.87
C PHE A 177 4.21 -5.97 -10.34
N ALA A 178 5.21 -5.39 -11.01
CA ALA A 178 6.51 -5.96 -11.36
C ALA A 178 7.64 -4.92 -11.19
N LEU A 179 8.89 -5.34 -11.38
CA LEU A 179 10.01 -4.42 -11.24
C LEU A 179 10.00 -3.32 -12.33
N TYR A 180 9.75 -3.70 -13.58
CA TYR A 180 9.74 -2.78 -14.72
C TYR A 180 8.40 -2.82 -15.46
N ASP A 181 8.07 -1.72 -16.13
CA ASP A 181 7.09 -1.71 -17.21
C ASP A 181 7.57 -2.67 -18.32
N GLU A 182 6.66 -3.48 -18.85
CA GLU A 182 6.95 -4.50 -19.87
C GLU A 182 6.21 -4.13 -21.17
N ASP A 183 6.84 -3.32 -22.01
CA ASP A 183 6.24 -2.69 -23.20
C ASP A 183 5.80 -3.68 -24.31
N LEU A 184 6.31 -4.90 -24.29
CA LEU A 184 5.94 -5.97 -25.21
C LEU A 184 4.79 -6.86 -24.72
N LYS A 185 4.23 -6.61 -23.52
CA LYS A 185 3.12 -7.42 -23.02
C LYS A 185 1.85 -7.26 -23.89
N PRO A 186 1.24 -8.38 -24.33
CA PRO A 186 -0.02 -8.34 -25.06
C PRO A 186 -1.19 -8.02 -24.13
N GLY A 187 -2.34 -7.68 -24.71
CA GLY A 187 -3.57 -7.41 -23.95
C GLY A 187 -3.79 -5.92 -23.65
N PRO A 188 -4.61 -5.59 -22.63
CA PRO A 188 -4.95 -4.22 -22.25
C PRO A 188 -3.73 -3.34 -22.01
N ALA A 189 -3.89 -2.01 -22.10
CA ALA A 189 -2.78 -1.09 -21.85
C ALA A 189 -2.20 -1.15 -20.45
N SER A 190 -2.99 -1.53 -19.45
CA SER A 190 -2.51 -1.74 -18.09
C SER A 190 -1.41 -2.80 -17.97
N GLU A 191 -1.44 -3.85 -18.80
CA GLU A 191 -0.45 -4.93 -18.77
C GLU A 191 0.98 -4.41 -18.99
N ARG A 192 1.15 -3.27 -19.67
CA ARG A 192 2.44 -2.66 -19.98
C ARG A 192 2.89 -1.62 -18.92
N ALA A 193 2.16 -1.49 -17.81
CA ALA A 193 2.28 -0.35 -16.90
C ALA A 193 2.29 -0.72 -15.40
N PHE A 194 2.65 -1.96 -15.04
CA PHE A 194 2.72 -2.45 -13.65
C PHE A 194 4.08 -2.18 -12.96
N GLY A 195 5.03 -1.58 -13.64
CA GLY A 195 6.39 -1.42 -13.14
C GLY A 195 6.50 -0.47 -11.95
N LEU A 196 7.35 -0.82 -10.98
CA LEU A 196 7.92 0.14 -10.03
C LEU A 196 8.85 1.14 -10.74
N TYR A 197 9.42 0.73 -11.87
CA TYR A 197 10.27 1.52 -12.74
C TYR A 197 9.75 1.44 -14.18
N HIS A 198 9.95 2.52 -14.94
CA HIS A 198 9.70 2.54 -16.38
C HIS A 198 10.79 1.77 -17.15
N THR A 199 10.57 1.54 -18.44
CA THR A 199 11.53 0.85 -19.32
C THR A 199 12.86 1.59 -19.49
N ASP A 200 12.89 2.90 -19.23
CA ASP A 200 14.08 3.75 -19.25
C ASP A 200 14.82 3.79 -17.89
N LEU A 201 14.44 2.92 -16.95
CA LEU A 201 14.98 2.80 -15.59
C LEU A 201 14.62 3.95 -14.64
N THR A 202 13.80 4.91 -15.07
CA THR A 202 13.28 5.95 -14.16
C THR A 202 12.22 5.35 -13.23
N MET A 203 12.16 5.85 -12.00
CA MET A 203 11.20 5.35 -11.01
C MET A 203 9.80 5.87 -11.33
N ALA A 204 8.83 4.96 -11.46
CA ALA A 204 7.43 5.32 -11.69
C ALA A 204 6.80 5.95 -10.43
N TYR A 205 7.11 5.38 -9.26
CA TYR A 205 6.76 5.89 -7.95
C TYR A 205 7.64 5.26 -6.87
N ASP A 206 7.85 5.97 -5.76
CA ASP A 206 8.50 5.40 -4.57
C ASP A 206 7.50 4.53 -3.79
N ALA A 207 7.80 3.23 -3.70
CA ALA A 207 7.02 2.23 -2.98
C ALA A 207 7.52 1.99 -1.54
N GLY A 208 8.54 2.71 -1.08
CA GLY A 208 9.10 2.58 0.27
C GLY A 208 9.85 1.27 0.51
N LEU A 209 10.32 0.57 -0.54
CA LEU A 209 11.01 -0.72 -0.40
C LEU A 209 12.40 -0.62 0.25
N THR A 210 13.08 0.51 0.10
CA THR A 210 14.47 0.73 0.55
C THR A 210 14.59 1.20 1.99
N SER A 211 13.48 1.49 2.68
CA SER A 211 13.51 1.84 4.09
C SER A 211 13.76 0.60 4.95
N SER A 212 15.04 0.32 5.20
CA SER A 212 15.46 -0.44 6.38
C SER A 212 15.04 0.35 7.63
N SER A 213 14.22 -0.25 8.49
CA SER A 213 14.16 0.16 9.90
C SER A 213 15.58 0.36 10.42
N PRO A 214 15.90 1.41 11.21
CA PRO A 214 17.24 1.58 11.75
C PRO A 214 17.53 0.43 12.72
N GLY A 215 18.22 -0.59 12.21
CA GLY A 215 18.79 -1.66 12.99
C GLY A 215 19.93 -1.12 13.85
N SER A 216 19.88 -1.46 15.12
CA SER A 216 20.88 -1.21 16.14
C SER A 216 22.29 -1.57 15.66
N GLY A 217 23.15 -0.57 15.53
CA GLY A 217 24.58 -0.73 15.24
C GLY A 217 25.34 0.42 15.87
N GLY A 218 25.97 0.17 17.02
CA GLY A 218 26.73 1.16 17.79
C GLY A 218 27.96 1.64 17.03
N GLY A 219 28.06 2.96 16.88
CA GLY A 219 29.22 3.65 16.33
C GLY A 219 29.12 5.14 16.67
N SER A 220 29.57 5.48 17.87
CA SER A 220 29.55 6.83 18.43
C SER A 220 30.40 7.79 17.60
N THR A 221 29.79 8.82 17.02
CA THR A 221 30.37 10.17 16.99
C THR A 221 29.24 11.19 17.10
N ALA A 222 29.43 12.10 18.06
CA ALA A 222 28.40 12.96 18.60
C ALA A 222 27.90 14.02 17.61
N THR A 223 26.58 14.11 17.44
CA THR A 223 25.91 15.39 17.20
C THR A 223 24.47 15.34 17.75
N THR A 224 24.28 16.12 18.82
CA THR A 224 23.09 16.78 19.39
C THR A 224 21.67 16.25 19.07
N PRO A 225 20.81 16.07 20.09
CA PRO A 225 19.64 15.19 20.02
C PRO A 225 18.46 15.82 19.29
N THR A 226 17.98 15.17 18.22
CA THR A 226 16.65 15.46 17.67
C THR A 226 15.68 14.42 18.20
N THR A 227 14.89 14.85 19.18
CA THR A 227 13.77 14.11 19.73
C THR A 227 12.74 13.82 18.63
N THR A 228 12.53 12.54 18.38
CA THR A 228 11.38 12.01 17.63
C THR A 228 10.09 12.45 18.36
N PRO A 229 9.14 13.14 17.71
CA PRO A 229 7.86 13.42 18.35
C PRO A 229 7.00 12.15 18.29
N SER A 230 6.88 11.49 19.44
CA SER A 230 5.73 10.64 19.73
C SER A 230 4.45 11.46 19.61
N LYS A 231 3.40 10.89 18.99
CA LYS A 231 1.98 11.29 19.08
C LYS A 231 1.70 12.79 19.31
N GLY A 232 1.33 13.49 18.23
CA GLY A 232 0.35 14.59 18.30
C GLY A 232 0.85 16.03 18.51
N SER A 233 2.10 16.38 18.23
CA SER A 233 2.57 17.78 18.39
C SER A 233 3.54 18.30 17.31
N GLY A 234 3.35 17.88 16.05
CA GLY A 234 4.09 18.40 14.89
C GLY A 234 3.32 19.48 14.13
N TRP A 235 4.04 20.30 13.37
CA TRP A 235 3.49 21.18 12.33
C TRP A 235 3.80 20.62 10.95
N CYS A 236 2.87 20.81 10.03
CA CYS A 236 3.11 20.51 8.64
C CYS A 236 3.68 21.73 7.92
N VAL A 237 4.87 21.60 7.32
CA VAL A 237 5.52 22.69 6.59
C VAL A 237 6.00 22.23 5.24
N ALA A 238 6.17 23.17 4.30
CA ALA A 238 6.79 22.89 3.01
C ALA A 238 8.18 22.26 3.19
N SER A 239 8.45 21.16 2.48
CA SER A 239 9.74 20.50 2.45
C SER A 239 10.78 21.39 1.76
N ALA A 240 12.05 21.27 2.14
CA ALA A 240 13.12 22.11 1.60
C ALA A 240 13.30 21.95 0.07
N GLY A 241 12.95 20.78 -0.49
CA GLY A 241 13.03 20.47 -1.92
C GLY A 241 11.79 20.81 -2.74
N ALA A 242 10.69 21.23 -2.11
CA ALA A 242 9.45 21.55 -2.82
C ALA A 242 9.62 22.76 -3.75
N THR A 243 9.14 22.67 -4.98
CA THR A 243 9.11 23.79 -5.93
C THR A 243 7.91 24.70 -5.69
N ASP A 244 8.00 25.97 -6.07
CA ASP A 244 6.87 26.90 -5.91
C ASP A 244 5.62 26.46 -6.70
N ALA A 245 5.78 25.76 -7.82
CA ALA A 245 4.66 25.20 -8.59
C ALA A 245 3.94 24.07 -7.84
N GLN A 246 4.69 23.19 -7.18
CA GLN A 246 4.13 22.16 -6.29
C GLN A 246 3.40 22.83 -5.13
N LEU A 247 4.06 23.78 -4.46
CA LEU A 247 3.50 24.48 -3.32
C LEU A 247 2.26 25.30 -3.68
N GLN A 248 2.16 25.84 -4.90
CA GLN A 248 0.94 26.50 -5.37
C GLN A 248 -0.20 25.49 -5.54
N THR A 249 0.09 24.31 -6.10
CA THR A 249 -0.91 23.23 -6.24
C THR A 249 -1.41 22.76 -4.88
N ASP A 250 -0.50 22.61 -3.92
CA ASP A 250 -0.81 22.17 -2.56
C ASP A 250 -1.58 23.24 -1.77
N LEU A 251 -1.24 24.51 -2.00
CA LEU A 251 -1.97 25.65 -1.48
C LEU A 251 -3.41 25.68 -2.01
N ASP A 252 -3.60 25.57 -3.32
CA ASP A 252 -4.91 25.58 -3.97
C ASP A 252 -5.78 24.41 -3.47
N TYR A 253 -5.17 23.21 -3.36
CA TYR A 253 -5.82 22.04 -2.81
C TYR A 253 -6.20 22.21 -1.33
N ALA A 254 -5.29 22.70 -0.50
CA ALA A 254 -5.55 22.87 0.93
C ALA A 254 -6.68 23.89 1.17
N CYS A 255 -6.69 25.00 0.43
CA CYS A 255 -7.73 26.01 0.52
C CYS A 255 -9.11 25.55 0.03
N SER A 256 -9.18 24.48 -0.78
CA SER A 256 -10.47 23.92 -1.22
C SER A 256 -11.06 22.92 -0.22
N GLN A 257 -10.35 22.58 0.87
CA GLN A 257 -10.82 21.60 1.85
C GLN A 257 -11.65 22.22 2.97
N VAL A 258 -12.60 21.44 3.48
CA VAL A 258 -13.42 21.82 4.63
C VAL A 258 -12.54 21.91 5.89
N GLY A 259 -12.63 23.03 6.61
CA GLY A 259 -11.86 23.26 7.84
C GLY A 259 -10.55 24.05 7.66
N VAL A 260 -10.26 24.52 6.45
CA VAL A 260 -9.09 25.37 6.14
C VAL A 260 -9.53 26.81 5.84
N ASP A 261 -9.09 27.78 6.64
CA ASP A 261 -9.35 29.20 6.40
C ASP A 261 -8.18 29.88 5.68
N CYS A 262 -8.28 29.99 4.36
CA CYS A 262 -7.28 30.72 3.56
C CYS A 262 -7.53 32.24 3.48
N GLY A 263 -8.54 32.79 4.15
CA GLY A 263 -8.76 34.24 4.22
C GLY A 263 -7.60 34.98 4.92
N ALA A 264 -6.98 34.34 5.91
CA ALA A 264 -5.87 34.90 6.66
C ALA A 264 -4.60 35.17 5.83
N ILE A 265 -4.44 34.50 4.70
CA ILE A 265 -3.28 34.62 3.78
C ILE A 265 -3.61 35.41 2.50
N GLN A 266 -4.78 36.03 2.40
CA GLN A 266 -5.13 36.94 1.29
C GLN A 266 -4.54 38.34 1.51
N PRO A 267 -4.44 39.19 0.47
CA PRO A 267 -4.00 40.59 0.62
C PRO A 267 -4.78 41.34 1.71
N GLY A 268 -4.07 41.87 2.71
CA GLY A 268 -4.66 42.53 3.88
C GLY A 268 -4.95 41.60 5.07
N GLY A 269 -4.77 40.29 4.91
CA GLY A 269 -4.93 39.28 5.96
C GLY A 269 -3.76 39.25 6.98
N ALA A 270 -4.07 38.78 8.19
CA ALA A 270 -3.13 38.77 9.32
C ALA A 270 -1.89 37.86 9.10
N CYS A 271 -2.01 36.86 8.24
CA CYS A 271 -0.95 35.92 7.89
C CYS A 271 -0.43 36.11 6.45
N PHE A 272 -0.73 37.24 5.79
CA PHE A 272 -0.31 37.52 4.41
C PHE A 272 1.22 37.64 4.26
N GLN A 273 1.94 38.08 5.29
CA GLN A 273 3.39 38.33 5.23
C GLN A 273 4.22 37.20 5.89
N PRO A 274 5.31 36.73 5.25
CA PRO A 274 5.83 37.18 3.95
C PRO A 274 4.97 36.72 2.76
N ASN A 275 4.80 37.59 1.76
CA ASN A 275 4.04 37.28 0.55
C ASN A 275 4.84 36.36 -0.39
N THR A 276 4.88 35.07 -0.05
CA THR A 276 5.54 34.03 -0.85
C THR A 276 4.67 32.78 -0.88
N VAL A 277 4.67 32.07 -2.01
CA VAL A 277 3.90 30.83 -2.20
C VAL A 277 4.23 29.82 -1.10
N ARG A 278 5.52 29.67 -0.76
CA ARG A 278 5.96 28.77 0.31
C ARG A 278 5.38 29.11 1.68
N ALA A 279 5.32 30.39 2.06
CA ALA A 279 4.78 30.81 3.35
C ALA A 279 3.26 30.60 3.42
N HIS A 280 2.56 30.90 2.32
CA HIS A 280 1.11 30.68 2.21
C HIS A 280 0.75 29.20 2.18
N ALA A 281 1.48 28.39 1.40
CA ALA A 281 1.32 26.93 1.35
C ALA A 281 1.58 26.31 2.71
N ALA A 282 2.66 26.67 3.40
CA ALA A 282 2.93 26.14 4.75
C ALA A 282 1.80 26.44 5.76
N TYR A 283 1.15 27.61 5.63
CA TYR A 283 -0.01 27.94 6.46
C TYR A 283 -1.21 27.05 6.15
N ALA A 284 -1.60 26.95 4.87
CA ALA A 284 -2.77 26.18 4.45
C ALA A 284 -2.59 24.67 4.67
N MET A 285 -1.40 24.13 4.35
CA MET A 285 -1.05 22.73 4.57
C MET A 285 -1.08 22.35 6.05
N ASN A 286 -0.58 23.22 6.93
CA ASN A 286 -0.67 23.00 8.37
C ASN A 286 -2.12 23.01 8.85
N GLN A 287 -2.95 23.94 8.38
CA GLN A 287 -4.36 23.98 8.78
C GLN A 287 -5.09 22.70 8.37
N LEU A 288 -4.87 22.22 7.14
CA LEU A 288 -5.45 20.96 6.68
C LEU A 288 -4.97 19.77 7.52
N TYR A 289 -3.68 19.70 7.80
CA TYR A 289 -3.10 18.65 8.62
C TYR A 289 -3.73 18.59 10.02
N GLN A 290 -3.95 19.74 10.67
CA GLN A 290 -4.60 19.81 11.98
C GLN A 290 -6.09 19.46 11.90
N ALA A 291 -6.81 19.98 10.91
CA ALA A 291 -8.23 19.68 10.69
C ALA A 291 -8.47 18.17 10.43
N ALA A 292 -7.51 17.49 9.82
CA ALA A 292 -7.56 16.05 9.54
C ALA A 292 -7.07 15.16 10.71
N GLY A 293 -6.88 15.72 11.90
CA GLY A 293 -6.53 14.96 13.11
C GLY A 293 -5.02 14.71 13.30
N SER A 294 -4.16 15.49 12.65
CA SER A 294 -2.72 15.58 12.95
C SER A 294 -1.95 14.25 12.85
N HIS A 295 -2.36 13.40 11.91
CA HIS A 295 -1.65 12.15 11.62
C HIS A 295 -0.51 12.38 10.62
N PRO A 296 0.65 11.70 10.74
CA PRO A 296 1.82 11.94 9.89
C PRO A 296 1.55 11.91 8.39
N TRP A 297 0.66 11.01 7.95
CA TRP A 297 0.28 10.86 6.54
C TRP A 297 -0.55 12.04 5.99
N ASN A 298 -1.14 12.88 6.84
CA ASN A 298 -1.84 14.09 6.41
C ASN A 298 -0.87 15.25 6.09
N CYS A 299 0.43 15.06 6.33
CA CYS A 299 1.48 16.03 6.03
C CYS A 299 2.52 15.46 5.05
N ASP A 300 2.04 14.93 3.92
CA ASP A 300 2.91 14.47 2.84
C ASP A 300 2.85 15.41 1.63
N PHE A 301 1.64 15.81 1.20
CA PHE A 301 1.42 16.68 0.03
C PHE A 301 2.28 16.28 -1.18
N ARG A 302 2.32 15.00 -1.52
CA ARG A 302 3.16 14.47 -2.60
C ARG A 302 4.65 14.78 -2.38
N GLN A 303 5.13 14.61 -1.14
CA GLN A 303 6.49 14.91 -0.66
C GLN A 303 6.89 16.40 -0.69
N SER A 304 5.95 17.30 -0.99
CA SER A 304 6.21 18.75 -0.94
C SER A 304 6.10 19.30 0.49
N ALA A 305 5.66 18.48 1.45
CA ALA A 305 5.55 18.84 2.85
C ALA A 305 6.27 17.84 3.76
N THR A 306 6.59 18.29 4.98
CA THR A 306 7.21 17.47 6.01
C THR A 306 6.71 17.91 7.38
N LEU A 307 6.67 16.96 8.31
CA LEU A 307 6.46 17.27 9.71
C LEU A 307 7.70 17.90 10.33
N THR A 308 7.48 18.88 11.19
CA THR A 308 8.50 19.49 12.04
C THR A 308 8.00 19.65 13.46
N SER A 309 8.87 19.43 14.44
CA SER A 309 8.65 19.79 15.85
C SER A 309 9.01 21.25 16.15
N THR A 310 9.48 21.99 15.14
CA THR A 310 9.85 23.39 15.27
C THR A 310 8.72 24.28 14.78
N ASN A 311 8.29 25.22 15.63
CA ASN A 311 7.21 26.14 15.29
C ASN A 311 7.50 26.91 13.97
N PRO A 312 6.63 26.82 12.95
CA PRO A 312 6.85 27.41 11.63
C PRO A 312 7.05 28.92 11.64
N ARG A 313 6.58 29.64 12.68
CA ARG A 313 6.81 31.08 12.83
C ARG A 313 8.29 31.44 12.89
N ARG A 314 9.10 30.60 13.51
CA ARG A 314 10.56 30.78 13.57
C ARG A 314 11.25 30.39 12.26
N LEU A 315 10.68 29.45 11.52
CA LEU A 315 11.26 28.94 10.26
C LEU A 315 10.97 29.85 9.05
N LEU A 316 9.80 30.49 9.03
CA LEU A 316 9.31 31.25 7.87
C LEU A 316 9.14 32.75 8.16
N SER A 317 9.56 33.23 9.34
CA SER A 317 9.36 34.61 9.81
C SER A 317 7.90 35.09 9.69
N LEU A 318 6.93 34.19 9.84
CA LEU A 318 5.51 34.50 9.78
C LEU A 318 5.14 35.47 10.92
N ARG A 319 4.48 36.58 10.59
CA ARG A 319 4.00 37.57 11.58
C ARG A 319 2.77 37.11 12.38
N CYS A 320 2.25 35.92 12.08
CA CYS A 320 0.95 35.47 12.52
C CYS A 320 1.07 34.27 13.48
N SER A 321 0.52 34.40 14.68
CA SER A 321 -0.72 33.71 15.02
C SER A 321 -1.05 32.28 14.54
N ILE A 322 -0.18 31.32 14.15
CA ILE A 322 -0.65 29.91 14.02
C ILE A 322 -1.04 29.45 15.42
N HIS A 323 -2.32 29.54 15.77
CA HIS A 323 -2.90 29.17 17.06
C HIS A 323 -4.12 28.31 16.81
N PHE A 324 -4.19 27.26 17.61
CA PHE A 324 -5.24 26.27 17.67
C PHE A 324 -6.47 26.87 18.36
N THR A 325 -7.65 26.54 17.86
CA THR A 325 -8.83 26.34 18.72
C THR A 325 -9.04 24.85 18.87
#